data_AF-A0A820WCQ6-F1
#
_entry.id   AF-A0A820WCQ6-F1
#
_cell.length_a   1.000
_cell.length_b   1.000
_cell.length_c   1.000
_cell.angle_alpha   90.00
_cell.angle_beta   90.00
_cell.angle_gamma   90.00
#
_symmetry.space_group_name_H-M   'P 1'
#
loop_
_entity.id
_entity.type
_entity.pdbx_description
1 polymer ?
#
loop_
_entity_poly.entity_id
_entity_poly.type
_entity_poly.pdbx_seq_one_letter_code
_entity_poly.pdbx_strand_id
1 'polypeptide(L)'
;MRKESSRTSIMYPARNVPHFLNNEKVDLVGAEWRVYELADIPEEWYKKDTMSSNDVMEYVPIDKYWHQVLSSVTSIGTPQYVALAKLVKCLLSLSHGNSDVERGFPQNNHLVTDERSSLNEASINGLRATNAGIKFFGDSKVHMVPTTKSLLSSVQTSYSRYAKDNDRQQKLVKNVDAVNVKRTIDTEQEQLEEKEIQLLNEQK
;
A
#
# COMPACT_ATOMS: atom_id res chain seq x y z
N MET A 1 17.80 -7.06 39.18
CA MET A 1 16.61 -6.18 38.98
C MET A 1 16.66 -5.56 37.58
N ARG A 2 15.92 -6.12 36.62
CA ARG A 2 15.51 -5.55 35.31
C ARG A 2 14.66 -6.59 34.59
N LYS A 3 13.41 -6.81 35.03
CA LYS A 3 12.43 -7.65 34.31
C LYS A 3 11.13 -6.90 33.98
N GLU A 4 10.89 -5.75 34.60
CA GLU A 4 9.68 -4.95 34.33
C GLU A 4 9.77 -4.12 33.04
N SER A 5 10.98 -3.75 32.60
CA SER A 5 11.18 -2.92 31.39
C SER A 5 10.65 -3.59 30.12
N SER A 6 10.86 -4.91 29.97
CA SER A 6 10.49 -5.65 28.76
C SER A 6 8.97 -5.74 28.55
N ARG A 7 8.22 -5.85 29.65
CA ARG A 7 6.75 -5.95 29.61
C ARG A 7 6.11 -4.66 29.11
N THR A 8 6.67 -3.52 29.48
CA THR A 8 6.23 -2.20 29.01
C THR A 8 6.54 -2.01 27.52
N SER A 9 7.66 -2.58 27.04
CA SER A 9 8.14 -2.43 25.66
C SER A 9 7.23 -3.02 24.59
N ILE A 10 6.60 -4.19 24.82
CA ILE A 10 5.68 -4.80 23.82
C ILE A 10 4.23 -4.31 23.98
N MET A 11 3.85 -3.92 25.21
CA MET A 11 2.49 -3.44 25.48
C MET A 11 2.26 -2.04 24.91
N TYR A 12 3.31 -1.22 24.81
CA TYR A 12 3.24 0.08 24.16
C TYR A 12 2.84 0.00 22.67
N PRO A 13 3.54 -0.75 21.79
CA PRO A 13 3.11 -0.91 20.41
C PRO A 13 1.76 -1.63 20.32
N ALA A 14 1.47 -2.62 21.19
CA ALA A 14 0.17 -3.30 21.19
C ALA A 14 -1.03 -2.35 21.38
N ARG A 15 -0.85 -1.26 22.14
CA ARG A 15 -1.89 -0.23 22.39
C ARG A 15 -1.95 0.85 21.32
N ASN A 16 -0.83 1.11 20.64
CA ASN A 16 -0.69 2.22 19.70
C ASN A 16 -0.81 1.81 18.22
N VAL A 17 -0.76 0.51 17.90
CA VAL A 17 -1.06 0.04 16.54
C VAL A 17 -2.56 0.25 16.25
N PRO A 18 -2.92 1.07 15.23
CA PRO A 18 -4.31 1.45 14.99
C PRO A 18 -5.24 0.25 14.74
N HIS A 19 -6.41 0.24 15.41
CA HIS A 19 -7.58 -0.59 15.12
C HIS A 19 -7.41 -2.13 15.09
N PHE A 20 -6.32 -2.69 15.63
CA PHE A 20 -6.04 -4.12 15.45
C PHE A 20 -6.30 -5.00 16.69
N LEU A 21 -6.14 -4.45 17.89
CA LEU A 21 -6.33 -5.17 19.16
C LEU A 21 -7.33 -4.43 20.04
N ASN A 22 -8.42 -5.11 20.44
CA ASN A 22 -9.28 -4.64 21.53
C ASN A 22 -8.48 -4.70 22.84
N ASN A 23 -8.86 -3.90 23.85
CA ASN A 23 -8.18 -3.89 25.16
C ASN A 23 -7.99 -5.30 25.76
N GLU A 24 -8.97 -6.19 25.62
CA GLU A 24 -8.87 -7.59 26.08
C GLU A 24 -7.75 -8.38 25.37
N LYS A 25 -7.50 -8.10 24.08
CA LYS A 25 -6.44 -8.76 23.31
C LYS A 25 -5.05 -8.21 23.66
N VAL A 26 -4.96 -6.98 24.15
CA VAL A 26 -3.70 -6.38 24.63
C VAL A 26 -3.20 -7.13 25.86
N ASP A 27 -4.08 -7.47 26.80
CA ASP A 27 -3.71 -8.27 27.98
C ASP A 27 -3.27 -9.68 27.59
N LEU A 28 -3.93 -10.28 26.58
CA LEU A 28 -3.54 -11.57 26.03
C LEU A 28 -2.15 -11.53 25.36
N VAL A 29 -1.82 -10.47 24.61
CA VAL A 29 -0.46 -10.26 24.08
C VAL A 29 0.55 -10.20 25.23
N GLY A 30 0.25 -9.48 26.31
CA GLY A 30 1.13 -9.40 27.48
C GLY A 30 1.33 -10.71 28.22
N ALA A 31 0.36 -11.63 28.16
CA ALA A 31 0.48 -12.99 28.67
C ALA A 31 1.31 -13.88 27.74
N GLU A 32 0.99 -13.89 26.45
CA GLU A 32 1.73 -14.66 25.43
C GLU A 32 3.20 -14.24 25.36
N TRP A 33 3.49 -12.93 25.46
CA TRP A 33 4.87 -12.42 25.50
C TRP A 33 5.68 -12.96 26.67
N ARG A 34 5.07 -13.11 27.84
CA ARG A 34 5.74 -13.71 29.01
C ARG A 34 6.05 -15.18 28.80
N VAL A 35 5.13 -15.91 28.16
CA VAL A 35 5.36 -17.31 27.82
C VAL A 35 6.53 -17.43 26.84
N TYR A 36 6.59 -16.53 25.85
CA TYR A 36 7.72 -16.43 24.93
C TYR A 36 9.04 -16.06 25.62
N GLU A 37 9.06 -15.09 26.55
CA GLU A 37 10.27 -14.71 27.30
C GLU A 37 10.83 -15.84 28.17
N LEU A 38 9.96 -16.76 28.60
CA LEU A 38 10.33 -17.93 29.38
C LEU A 38 10.61 -19.16 28.52
N ALA A 39 10.32 -19.08 27.22
CA ALA A 39 10.58 -20.17 26.29
C ALA A 39 12.09 -20.27 26.03
N ASP A 40 12.60 -21.49 26.02
CA ASP A 40 13.96 -21.77 25.59
C ASP A 40 13.98 -21.77 24.05
N ILE A 41 14.64 -20.78 23.47
CA ILE A 41 14.68 -20.58 22.02
C ILE A 41 16.01 -21.13 21.51
N PRO A 42 16.00 -22.17 20.65
CA PRO A 42 17.23 -22.76 20.13
C PRO A 42 18.10 -21.73 19.40
N GLU A 43 19.41 -21.79 19.61
CA GLU A 43 20.35 -20.84 18.97
C GLU A 43 20.28 -20.89 17.44
N GLU A 44 19.96 -22.07 16.89
CA GLU A 44 19.80 -22.34 15.45
C GLU A 44 18.69 -21.51 14.79
N TRP A 45 17.75 -20.95 15.58
CA TRP A 45 16.65 -20.16 15.04
C TRP A 45 17.07 -18.74 14.68
N TYR A 46 18.13 -18.23 15.31
CA TYR A 46 18.60 -16.86 15.09
C TYR A 46 20.05 -16.76 14.63
N LYS A 47 20.89 -17.79 14.82
CA LYS A 47 22.24 -17.87 14.26
C LYS A 47 22.26 -18.78 13.04
N LYS A 48 22.97 -18.38 11.98
CA LYS A 48 23.29 -19.27 10.87
C LYS A 48 24.59 -20.00 11.18
N ASP A 49 24.56 -21.32 11.00
CA ASP A 49 25.72 -22.18 11.12
C ASP A 49 26.53 -22.10 9.81
N THR A 50 27.09 -20.92 9.52
CA THR A 50 27.95 -20.73 8.36
C THR A 50 29.38 -21.02 8.81
N MET A 51 29.90 -22.20 8.42
CA MET A 51 31.33 -22.52 8.43
C MET A 51 32.05 -21.62 7.41
N SER A 52 32.09 -20.32 7.69
CA SER A 52 32.84 -19.34 6.92
C SER A 52 34.09 -19.03 7.70
N SER A 53 35.24 -19.10 7.04
CA SER A 53 36.59 -19.00 7.63
C SER A 53 36.92 -17.67 8.32
N ASN A 54 35.95 -16.76 8.43
CA ASN A 54 36.02 -15.53 9.20
C ASN A 54 34.96 -15.59 10.30
N ASP A 55 35.39 -15.39 11.53
CA ASP A 55 34.65 -15.46 12.81
C ASP A 55 33.54 -14.38 12.94
N VAL A 56 32.73 -14.20 11.90
CA VAL A 56 31.64 -13.22 11.82
C VAL A 56 30.33 -13.97 11.94
N MET A 57 29.67 -13.85 13.09
CA MET A 57 28.35 -14.45 13.31
C MET A 57 27.31 -13.86 12.35
N GLU A 58 26.76 -14.70 11.47
CA GLU A 58 25.63 -14.33 10.62
C GLU A 58 24.30 -14.65 11.30
N TYR A 59 23.39 -13.68 11.29
CA TYR A 59 22.04 -13.85 11.84
C TYR A 59 21.02 -14.25 10.77
N VAL A 60 19.98 -14.97 11.20
CA VAL A 60 18.82 -15.31 10.36
C VAL A 60 17.94 -14.06 10.14
N PRO A 61 17.36 -13.85 8.95
CA PRO A 61 16.40 -12.77 8.72
C PRO A 61 15.26 -12.78 9.74
N ILE A 62 14.88 -11.59 10.23
CA ILE A 62 13.90 -11.43 11.31
C ILE A 62 12.54 -12.07 10.99
N ASP A 63 12.12 -12.06 9.72
CA ASP A 63 10.87 -12.69 9.28
C ASP A 63 10.90 -14.20 9.44
N LYS A 64 12.04 -14.83 9.13
CA LYS A 64 12.22 -16.29 9.22
C LYS A 64 12.27 -16.72 10.68
N TYR A 65 12.94 -15.93 11.52
CA TYR A 65 12.96 -16.13 12.98
C TYR A 65 11.53 -16.12 13.56
N TRP A 66 10.78 -15.04 13.33
CA TRP A 66 9.41 -14.93 13.85
C TRP A 66 8.47 -15.96 13.23
N HIS A 67 8.68 -16.35 11.98
CA HIS A 67 7.92 -17.44 11.38
C HIS A 67 8.10 -18.75 12.16
N GLN A 68 9.33 -19.10 12.57
CA GLN A 68 9.58 -20.29 13.38
C GLN A 68 8.93 -20.18 14.76
N VAL A 69 9.13 -19.07 15.46
CA VAL A 69 8.56 -18.81 16.79
C VAL A 69 7.03 -18.92 16.78
N LEU A 70 6.38 -18.30 15.79
CA LEU A 70 4.92 -18.26 15.70
C LEU A 70 4.30 -19.53 15.12
N SER A 71 5.11 -20.42 14.54
CA SER A 71 4.68 -21.74 14.07
C SER A 71 4.67 -22.79 15.19
N SER A 72 5.19 -22.45 16.37
CA SER A 72 5.15 -23.31 17.56
C SER A 72 3.71 -23.60 17.99
N VAL A 73 3.42 -24.89 18.19
CA VAL A 73 2.13 -25.39 18.64
C VAL A 73 2.23 -25.90 20.07
N THR A 74 1.15 -25.72 20.83
CA THR A 74 0.98 -26.33 22.15
C THR A 74 0.83 -27.84 22.01
N SER A 75 0.96 -28.59 23.10
CA SER A 75 0.74 -30.05 23.17
C SER A 75 -0.62 -30.52 22.62
N ILE A 76 -1.60 -29.61 22.52
CA ILE A 76 -2.96 -29.85 22.01
C ILE A 76 -3.06 -29.55 20.50
N GLY A 77 -1.97 -29.11 19.86
CA GLY A 77 -1.92 -28.78 18.42
C GLY A 77 -2.46 -27.38 18.06
N THR A 78 -2.79 -26.56 19.06
CA THR A 78 -3.20 -25.17 18.85
C THR A 78 -1.98 -24.24 18.75
N PRO A 79 -2.05 -23.17 17.93
CA PRO A 79 -0.97 -22.18 17.87
C PRO A 79 -0.74 -21.52 19.24
N GLN A 80 0.52 -21.49 19.68
CA GLN A 80 0.89 -21.05 21.03
C GLN A 80 0.77 -19.52 21.23
N TYR A 81 0.88 -18.75 20.15
CA TYR A 81 1.02 -17.29 20.20
C TYR A 81 0.07 -16.59 19.22
N VAL A 82 -1.24 -16.64 19.46
CA VAL A 82 -2.24 -16.15 18.49
C VAL A 82 -2.32 -14.62 18.46
N ALA A 83 -2.35 -13.98 19.63
CA ALA A 83 -2.45 -12.53 19.73
C ALA A 83 -1.11 -11.86 19.42
N LEU A 84 0.00 -12.46 19.86
CA LEU A 84 1.35 -12.03 19.59
C LEU A 84 1.71 -12.20 18.10
N ALA A 85 1.31 -13.31 17.45
CA ALA A 85 1.54 -13.47 16.01
C ALA A 85 0.92 -12.35 15.20
N LYS A 86 -0.29 -11.95 15.59
CA LYS A 86 -1.02 -10.84 14.98
C LYS A 86 -0.24 -9.55 15.14
N LEU A 87 0.17 -9.20 16.35
CA LEU A 87 0.94 -7.98 16.61
C LEU A 87 2.27 -7.96 15.84
N VAL A 88 3.06 -9.04 15.91
CA VAL A 88 4.36 -9.13 15.25
C VAL A 88 4.23 -9.00 13.73
N LYS A 89 3.25 -9.67 13.11
CA LYS A 89 3.01 -9.53 11.67
C LYS A 89 2.67 -8.09 11.28
N CYS A 90 1.86 -7.40 12.07
CA CYS A 90 1.57 -5.98 11.84
C CYS A 90 2.81 -5.11 11.95
N LEU A 91 3.63 -5.32 12.99
CA LEU A 91 4.86 -4.56 13.18
C LEU A 91 5.88 -4.81 12.06
N LEU A 92 6.04 -6.06 11.60
CA LEU A 92 6.93 -6.40 10.48
C LEU A 92 6.38 -5.93 9.13
N SER A 93 5.06 -5.83 8.98
CA SER A 93 4.42 -5.27 7.77
C SER A 93 4.44 -3.75 7.72
N LEU A 94 4.72 -3.08 8.84
CA LEU A 94 4.88 -1.64 8.88
C LEU A 94 6.20 -1.33 8.18
N SER A 95 6.14 -0.80 6.94
CA SER A 95 7.37 -0.53 6.19
C SER A 95 8.27 0.39 7.01
N HIS A 96 9.58 0.12 7.01
CA HIS A 96 10.58 0.91 7.74
C HIS A 96 10.82 2.30 7.08
N GLY A 97 9.81 2.90 6.44
CA GLY A 97 9.82 4.20 5.80
C GLY A 97 9.09 4.21 4.46
N ASN A 98 8.96 5.41 3.86
CA ASN A 98 8.41 5.62 2.51
C ASN A 98 9.26 4.99 1.39
N SER A 99 10.36 4.32 1.72
CA SER A 99 11.35 3.82 0.77
C SER A 99 10.77 2.81 -0.25
N ASP A 100 9.77 2.02 0.11
CA ASP A 100 9.11 1.11 -0.84
C ASP A 100 8.23 1.85 -1.86
N VAL A 101 7.60 2.97 -1.45
CA VAL A 101 6.87 3.86 -2.36
C VAL A 101 7.86 4.59 -3.27
N GLU A 102 8.97 5.06 -2.70
CA GLU A 102 10.03 5.78 -3.40
C GLU A 102 10.81 4.90 -4.39
N ARG A 103 10.97 3.60 -4.11
CA ARG A 103 11.56 2.63 -5.06
C ARG A 103 10.81 2.56 -6.40
N GLY A 104 9.52 2.91 -6.42
CA GLY A 104 8.71 2.99 -7.63
C GLY A 104 8.92 4.26 -8.46
N PHE A 105 9.49 5.32 -7.90
CA PHE A 105 9.65 6.60 -8.61
C PHE A 105 10.71 6.57 -9.71
N PRO A 106 11.94 6.04 -9.49
CA PRO A 106 12.93 5.90 -10.56
C PRO A 106 12.44 4.98 -11.68
N GLN A 107 11.68 3.95 -11.31
CA GLN A 107 11.09 3.00 -12.25
C GLN A 107 10.01 3.65 -13.12
N ASN A 108 9.35 4.70 -12.66
CA ASN A 108 8.39 5.44 -13.47
C ASN A 108 9.02 6.56 -14.29
N ASN A 109 10.27 6.94 -14.01
CA ASN A 109 10.90 8.10 -14.64
C ASN A 109 11.01 7.92 -16.17
N HIS A 110 11.27 6.70 -16.65
CA HIS A 110 11.31 6.38 -18.08
C HIS A 110 9.93 6.37 -18.78
N LEU A 111 8.83 6.43 -18.02
CA LEU A 111 7.45 6.49 -18.52
C LEU A 111 6.90 7.92 -18.56
N VAL A 112 7.61 8.88 -17.96
CA VAL A 112 7.17 10.27 -17.76
C VAL A 112 8.10 11.26 -18.48
N THR A 113 9.16 10.80 -19.15
CA THR A 113 10.06 11.66 -19.95
C THR A 113 9.40 12.23 -21.20
N ASP A 114 9.71 13.49 -21.51
CA ASP A 114 9.12 14.30 -22.59
C ASP A 114 9.14 13.65 -24.00
N GLU A 115 10.09 12.75 -24.29
CA GLU A 115 10.23 12.12 -25.60
C GLU A 115 9.34 10.87 -25.82
N ARG A 116 8.79 10.26 -24.76
CA ARG A 116 7.91 9.09 -24.86
C ARG A 116 6.72 9.24 -23.92
N SER A 117 5.60 9.66 -24.50
CA SER A 117 4.23 9.52 -23.97
C SER A 117 4.04 10.03 -22.55
N SER A 118 3.43 11.20 -22.40
CA SER A 118 2.78 11.61 -21.16
C SER A 118 1.61 10.66 -20.84
N LEU A 119 1.95 9.50 -20.27
CA LEU A 119 0.95 8.52 -19.85
C LEU A 119 0.15 9.12 -18.70
N ASN A 120 -1.17 9.10 -18.84
CA ASN A 120 -2.07 9.45 -17.76
C ASN A 120 -1.79 8.56 -16.53
N GLU A 121 -2.02 9.10 -15.33
CA GLU A 121 -1.83 8.40 -14.05
C GLU A 121 -2.49 7.02 -14.03
N ALA A 122 -3.68 6.89 -14.61
CA ALA A 122 -4.40 5.62 -14.73
C ALA A 122 -3.61 4.57 -15.51
N SER A 123 -2.91 4.96 -16.57
CA SER A 123 -2.07 4.06 -17.38
C SER A 123 -0.82 3.64 -16.61
N ILE A 124 -0.19 4.56 -15.88
CA ILE A 124 0.97 4.27 -15.02
C ILE A 124 0.57 3.28 -13.90
N ASN A 125 -0.56 3.53 -13.24
CA ASN A 125 -1.09 2.65 -12.20
C ASN A 125 -1.44 1.27 -12.76
N GLY A 126 -2.04 1.20 -13.95
CA GLY A 126 -2.35 -0.06 -14.63
C GLY A 126 -1.09 -0.88 -14.95
N LEU A 127 -0.04 -0.23 -15.45
CA LEU A 127 1.23 -0.90 -15.74
C LEU A 127 1.93 -1.39 -14.46
N ARG A 128 1.93 -0.58 -13.40
CA ARG A 128 2.47 -0.98 -12.09
C ARG A 128 1.72 -2.18 -11.51
N ALA A 129 0.38 -2.15 -11.56
CA ALA A 129 -0.43 -3.27 -11.07
C ALA A 129 -0.14 -4.56 -11.85
N THR A 130 0.01 -4.46 -13.17
CA THR A 130 0.34 -5.61 -14.04
C THR A 130 1.72 -6.17 -13.70
N ASN A 131 2.75 -5.31 -13.60
CA ASN A 131 4.10 -5.73 -13.24
C ASN A 131 4.18 -6.35 -11.83
N ALA A 132 3.48 -5.77 -10.86
CA ALA A 132 3.37 -6.33 -9.52
C ALA A 132 2.69 -7.72 -9.54
N GLY A 133 1.62 -7.86 -10.32
CA GLY A 133 0.93 -9.13 -10.51
C GLY A 133 1.83 -10.22 -11.12
N ILE A 134 2.63 -9.89 -12.14
CA ILE A 134 3.57 -10.84 -12.75
C ILE A 134 4.64 -11.28 -11.74
N LYS A 135 5.16 -10.34 -10.94
CA LYS A 135 6.15 -10.66 -9.89
C LYS A 135 5.55 -11.56 -8.82
N PHE A 136 4.33 -11.24 -8.36
CA PHE A 136 3.68 -11.97 -7.27
C PHE A 136 3.17 -13.35 -7.69
N PHE A 137 2.49 -13.46 -8.83
CA PHE A 137 1.84 -14.69 -9.27
C PHE A 137 2.70 -15.56 -10.19
N GLY A 138 3.64 -14.96 -10.92
CA GLY A 138 4.45 -15.64 -11.94
C GLY A 138 5.93 -15.76 -11.60
N ASP A 139 6.35 -15.44 -10.37
CA ASP A 139 7.77 -15.40 -9.98
C ASP A 139 8.62 -14.62 -11.00
N SER A 140 8.11 -13.45 -11.39
CA SER A 140 8.69 -12.55 -12.41
C SER A 140 8.71 -13.09 -13.85
N LYS A 141 8.05 -14.22 -14.13
CA LYS A 141 7.89 -14.80 -15.47
C LYS A 141 6.44 -14.75 -15.91
N VAL A 142 6.18 -14.09 -17.05
CA VAL A 142 4.83 -13.89 -17.59
C VAL A 142 4.10 -15.21 -17.85
N HIS A 143 4.80 -16.21 -18.40
CA HIS A 143 4.20 -17.50 -18.76
C HIS A 143 3.83 -18.37 -17.54
N MET A 144 4.31 -18.02 -16.34
CA MET A 144 4.00 -18.73 -15.11
C MET A 144 2.75 -18.19 -14.41
N VAL A 145 2.20 -17.07 -14.88
CA VAL A 145 1.01 -16.46 -14.28
C VAL A 145 -0.21 -17.34 -14.57
N PRO A 146 -0.92 -17.84 -13.54
CA PRO A 146 -2.07 -18.72 -13.73
C PRO A 146 -3.21 -18.00 -14.44
N THR A 147 -3.68 -18.56 -15.56
CA THR A 147 -4.83 -18.02 -16.29
C THR A 147 -6.13 -18.41 -15.58
N THR A 148 -6.63 -17.51 -14.74
CA THR A 148 -7.85 -17.74 -13.96
C THR A 148 -9.10 -17.32 -14.77
N LYS A 149 -10.25 -17.96 -14.54
CA LYS A 149 -11.53 -17.57 -15.19
C LYS A 149 -11.88 -16.09 -14.97
N SER A 150 -11.56 -15.55 -13.80
CA SER A 150 -11.73 -14.12 -13.49
C SER A 150 -10.87 -13.22 -14.38
N LEU A 151 -9.63 -13.63 -14.69
CA LEU A 151 -8.75 -12.88 -15.58
C LEU A 151 -9.32 -12.85 -16.99
N LEU A 152 -9.79 -13.99 -17.50
CA LEU A 152 -10.43 -14.08 -18.81
C LEU A 152 -11.68 -13.21 -18.91
N SER A 153 -12.56 -13.26 -17.92
CA SER A 153 -13.75 -12.41 -17.86
C SER A 153 -13.41 -10.92 -17.76
N SER A 154 -12.34 -10.56 -17.03
CA SER A 154 -11.87 -9.18 -16.93
C SER A 154 -11.35 -8.66 -18.26
N VAL A 155 -10.61 -9.48 -19.01
CA VAL A 155 -10.14 -9.13 -20.36
C VAL A 155 -11.33 -8.98 -21.32
N GLN A 156 -12.28 -9.89 -21.29
CA GLN A 156 -13.48 -9.82 -22.14
C GLN A 156 -14.30 -8.55 -21.90
N THR A 157 -14.37 -8.08 -20.66
CA THR A 157 -15.14 -6.87 -20.30
C THR A 157 -14.32 -5.58 -20.38
N SER A 158 -13.00 -5.67 -20.58
CA SER A 158 -12.09 -4.52 -20.58
C SER A 158 -12.47 -3.46 -21.61
N TYR A 159 -12.74 -3.85 -22.85
CA TYR A 159 -13.12 -2.92 -23.91
C TYR A 159 -14.44 -2.22 -23.63
N SER A 160 -15.45 -2.95 -23.13
CA SER A 160 -16.73 -2.34 -22.74
C SER A 160 -16.56 -1.32 -21.61
N ARG A 161 -15.70 -1.62 -20.63
CA ARG A 161 -15.36 -0.66 -19.56
C ARG A 161 -14.63 0.57 -20.09
N TYR A 162 -13.68 0.37 -20.99
CA TYR A 162 -12.96 1.46 -21.65
C TYR A 162 -13.91 2.37 -22.45
N ALA A 163 -14.80 1.80 -23.27
CA ALA A 163 -15.78 2.56 -24.03
C ALA A 163 -16.68 3.40 -23.12
N LYS A 164 -17.17 2.82 -22.01
CA LYS A 164 -17.97 3.55 -21.01
C LYS A 164 -17.20 4.68 -20.34
N ASP A 165 -15.93 4.47 -20.01
CA ASP A 165 -15.12 5.53 -19.42
C ASP A 165 -14.83 6.65 -20.43
N ASN A 166 -14.53 6.30 -21.69
CA ASN A 166 -14.32 7.27 -22.76
C ASN A 166 -15.58 8.15 -22.99
N ASP A 167 -16.77 7.55 -23.01
CA ASP A 167 -18.03 8.29 -23.09
C ASP A 167 -18.22 9.22 -21.88
N ARG A 168 -17.82 8.78 -20.68
CA ARG A 168 -17.87 9.58 -19.47
C ARG A 168 -16.92 10.78 -19.57
N GLN A 169 -15.69 10.57 -20.03
CA GLN A 169 -14.70 11.63 -20.23
C GLN A 169 -15.19 12.65 -21.26
N GLN A 170 -15.76 12.22 -22.38
CA GLN A 170 -16.32 13.12 -23.39
C GLN A 170 -17.47 13.98 -22.84
N LYS A 171 -18.34 13.42 -22.01
CA LYS A 171 -19.41 14.18 -21.36
C LYS A 171 -18.86 15.21 -20.37
N LEU A 172 -17.82 14.86 -19.61
CA LEU A 172 -17.17 15.79 -18.69
C LEU A 172 -16.54 16.97 -19.42
N VAL A 173 -15.81 16.72 -20.52
CA VAL A 173 -15.21 17.79 -21.34
C VAL A 173 -16.29 18.71 -21.90
N LYS A 174 -17.35 18.16 -22.52
CA LYS A 174 -18.45 18.97 -23.05
C LYS A 174 -19.15 19.82 -21.98
N ASN A 175 -19.31 19.30 -20.76
CA ASN A 175 -19.89 20.05 -19.66
C ASN A 175 -18.97 21.19 -19.19
N VAL A 176 -17.65 20.95 -19.12
CA VAL A 176 -16.67 21.99 -18.77
C VAL A 176 -16.66 23.09 -19.83
N ASP A 177 -16.65 22.72 -21.11
CA ASP A 177 -16.70 23.67 -22.22
C ASP A 177 -17.99 24.49 -22.19
N ALA A 178 -19.14 23.85 -21.95
CA ALA A 178 -20.42 24.55 -21.82
C ALA A 178 -20.45 25.53 -20.63
N VAL A 179 -19.85 25.17 -19.49
CA VAL A 179 -19.71 26.06 -18.33
C VAL A 179 -18.79 27.24 -18.64
N ASN A 180 -17.67 27.00 -19.33
CA ASN A 180 -16.73 28.05 -19.69
C ASN A 180 -17.33 29.02 -20.72
N VAL A 181 -18.03 28.51 -21.74
CA VAL A 181 -18.73 29.34 -22.73
C VAL A 181 -19.83 30.18 -22.07
N LYS A 182 -20.57 29.60 -21.11
CA LYS A 182 -21.58 30.37 -20.38
C LYS A 182 -20.94 31.50 -19.56
N ARG A 183 -19.83 31.23 -18.86
CA ARG A 183 -19.09 32.26 -18.13
C ARG A 183 -18.60 33.39 -19.02
N THR A 184 -18.10 33.08 -20.23
CA THR A 184 -17.65 34.12 -21.16
C THR A 184 -18.81 34.99 -21.66
N ILE A 185 -19.96 34.39 -21.95
CA ILE A 185 -21.16 35.13 -22.36
C ILE A 185 -21.65 36.04 -21.24
N ASP A 186 -21.72 35.52 -20.00
CA ASP A 186 -22.14 36.30 -18.83
C ASP A 186 -21.20 37.51 -18.62
N THR A 187 -19.88 37.32 -18.74
CA THR A 187 -18.91 38.44 -18.64
C THR A 187 -19.01 39.46 -19.78
N GLU A 188 -19.34 39.03 -20.99
CA GLU A 188 -19.53 39.94 -22.13
C GLU A 188 -20.83 40.76 -21.99
N GLN A 189 -21.88 40.18 -21.42
CA GLN A 189 -23.13 40.88 -21.13
C GLN A 189 -22.94 41.96 -20.06
N GLU A 190 -22.25 41.64 -18.95
CA GLU A 190 -21.93 42.63 -17.90
C GLU A 190 -21.14 43.82 -18.47
N GLN A 191 -20.16 43.56 -19.35
CA GLN A 191 -19.37 44.64 -19.98
C GLN A 191 -20.19 45.50 -20.95
N LEU A 192 -21.20 44.94 -21.63
CA LEU A 192 -22.09 45.70 -22.51
C LEU A 192 -23.03 46.59 -21.70
N GLU A 193 -23.59 46.07 -20.60
CA GLU A 193 -24.44 46.84 -19.68
C GLU A 193 -23.67 48.01 -19.05
N GLU A 194 -22.42 47.78 -18.60
CA GLU A 194 -21.56 48.85 -18.09
C GLU A 194 -21.29 49.95 -19.13
N LYS A 195 -21.03 49.58 -20.39
CA LYS A 195 -20.83 50.54 -21.48
C LYS A 195 -22.10 51.33 -21.80
N GLU A 196 -23.26 50.68 -21.76
CA GLU A 196 -24.55 51.33 -22.00
C GLU A 196 -24.84 52.37 -20.90
N ILE A 197 -24.58 52.03 -19.63
CA ILE A 197 -24.70 52.97 -18.50
C ILE A 197 -23.72 54.14 -18.64
N GLN A 198 -22.49 53.92 -19.10
CA GLN A 198 -21.52 54.98 -19.35
C GLN A 198 -21.98 55.95 -20.45
N LEU A 199 -22.46 55.43 -21.59
CA LEU A 199 -22.98 56.24 -22.70
C LEU A 199 -24.20 57.08 -22.30
N LEU A 200 -25.10 56.52 -21.49
CA LEU A 200 -26.27 57.24 -20.97
C LEU A 200 -25.89 58.38 -20.01
N ASN A 201 -24.79 58.23 -19.28
CA ASN A 201 -24.28 59.27 -18.39
C ASN A 201 -23.51 60.38 -19.16
N GLU A 202 -22.88 60.06 -20.29
CA GLU A 202 -22.19 61.05 -21.13
C GLU A 202 -23.14 61.93 -21.98
N GLN A 203 -24.39 61.49 -22.19
CA GLN A 203 -25.41 62.25 -22.94
C GLN A 203 -26.24 63.22 -22.09
N LYS A 204 -25.97 63.33 -20.79
CA LYS A 204 -26.60 64.27 -19.85
C LYS A 204 -25.68 65.45 -19.52
#